data_AF-A0A0Q5TUP3-F1
#
_entry.id   AF-A0A0Q5TUP3-F1
#
_cell.length_a   1.000
_cell.length_b   1.000
_cell.length_c   1.000
_cell.angle_alpha   90.00
_cell.angle_beta   90.00
_cell.angle_gamma   90.00
#
_symmetry.space_group_name_H-M   'P 1'
#
loop_
_entity.id
_entity.type
_entity.pdbx_description
1 polymer ?
#
loop_
_entity_poly.entity_id
_entity_poly.type
_entity_poly.pdbx_seq_one_letter_code
_entity_poly.pdbx_strand_id
1 'polypeptide(L)'
;MQTSHGSGVGSIANSVNPTNDARHASNVGDPLTESQAEFWYLIECQGCKELAHSLKMVHDLALYHSDVPCDTAEKSALFDVNLLVEGFQRMAGKV
;
A
#
# COMPACT_ATOMS: atom_id res chain seq x y z
N MET A 1 -41.76 27.76 27.39
CA MET A 1 -41.02 28.67 26.49
C MET A 1 -39.79 27.93 26.00
N GLN A 2 -39.61 27.89 24.68
CA GLN A 2 -38.57 27.17 23.94
C GLN A 2 -37.45 28.14 23.53
N THR A 3 -36.18 27.74 23.68
CA THR A 3 -35.00 28.07 22.84
C THR A 3 -33.93 27.01 23.19
N SER A 4 -33.54 26.04 22.35
CA SER A 4 -32.74 26.09 21.13
C SER A 4 -31.46 26.93 21.25
N HIS A 5 -30.31 26.29 21.47
CA HIS A 5 -29.26 26.16 20.44
C HIS A 5 -28.01 25.46 21.00
N GLY A 6 -27.76 24.23 20.52
CA GLY A 6 -26.46 23.60 20.59
C GLY A 6 -25.55 24.20 19.50
N SER A 7 -24.31 24.50 19.87
CA SER A 7 -23.22 24.73 18.93
C SER A 7 -22.15 23.69 19.25
N GLY A 8 -22.24 22.56 18.53
CA GLY A 8 -21.25 21.49 18.58
C GLY A 8 -19.97 21.96 17.92
N VAL A 9 -18.96 22.19 18.75
CA VAL A 9 -17.59 22.49 18.34
C VAL A 9 -16.95 21.21 17.79
N GLY A 10 -16.26 21.36 16.67
CA GLY A 10 -15.21 20.42 16.25
C GLY A 10 -15.65 19.47 15.16
N SER A 11 -15.70 19.97 13.92
CA SER A 11 -15.51 19.16 12.72
C SER A 11 -14.17 18.44 12.86
N ILE A 12 -14.17 17.20 13.33
CA ILE A 12 -13.06 16.28 13.09
C ILE A 12 -13.22 15.87 11.63
N ALA A 13 -12.66 16.70 10.76
CA ALA A 13 -12.27 16.27 9.44
C ALA A 13 -11.30 15.10 9.65
N ASN A 14 -11.83 13.88 9.55
CA ASN A 14 -10.99 12.72 9.29
C ASN A 14 -10.20 13.07 8.04
N SER A 15 -8.93 13.43 8.24
CA SER A 15 -7.95 13.60 7.18
C SER A 15 -7.75 12.22 6.56
N VAL A 16 -8.68 11.85 5.69
CA VAL A 16 -8.56 10.72 4.78
C VAL A 16 -7.29 10.97 4.00
N ASN A 17 -6.34 10.04 4.12
CA ASN A 17 -5.07 10.06 3.42
C ASN A 17 -5.31 10.41 1.93
N PRO A 18 -4.74 11.50 1.38
CA PRO A 18 -5.03 11.94 0.01
C PRO A 18 -4.44 11.00 -1.06
N THR A 19 -3.74 9.94 -0.68
CA THR A 19 -3.11 8.98 -1.61
C THR A 19 -4.06 7.99 -2.27
N ASN A 20 -5.36 8.02 -1.99
CA ASN A 20 -6.30 7.03 -2.54
C ASN A 20 -7.17 7.56 -3.70
N ASP A 21 -6.73 8.59 -4.44
CA ASP A 21 -7.43 8.99 -5.66
C ASP A 21 -7.17 7.99 -6.81
N ALA A 22 -7.82 6.83 -6.70
CA ALA A 22 -7.83 5.78 -7.71
C ALA A 22 -8.49 6.22 -9.04
N ARG A 23 -9.01 7.45 -9.14
CA ARG A 23 -9.60 7.99 -10.39
C ARG A 23 -8.53 8.28 -11.46
N HIS A 24 -7.25 8.26 -11.08
CA HIS A 24 -6.12 8.32 -12.01
C HIS A 24 -5.43 6.96 -12.22
N ALA A 25 -5.98 5.87 -11.70
CA ALA A 25 -5.49 4.54 -12.04
C ALA A 25 -5.72 4.32 -13.54
N SER A 26 -4.63 4.08 -14.28
CA SER A 26 -4.66 3.72 -15.70
C SER A 26 -5.71 2.63 -15.94
N ASN A 27 -6.56 2.78 -16.95
CA ASN A 27 -7.55 1.73 -17.22
C ASN A 27 -6.82 0.46 -17.62
N VAL A 28 -7.36 -0.69 -17.24
CA VAL A 28 -6.82 -1.99 -17.64
C VAL A 28 -6.82 -2.06 -19.16
N GLY A 29 -5.63 -2.11 -19.78
CA GLY A 29 -5.44 -2.15 -21.23
C GLY A 29 -4.84 -0.89 -21.85
N ASP A 30 -4.72 0.20 -21.09
CA ASP A 30 -3.93 1.36 -21.51
C ASP A 30 -2.43 0.97 -21.58
N PRO A 31 -1.69 1.44 -22.59
CA PRO A 31 -0.24 1.25 -22.62
C PRO A 31 0.42 1.84 -21.38
N LEU A 32 1.41 1.14 -20.83
CA LEU A 32 2.22 1.67 -19.75
C LEU A 32 2.90 2.96 -20.19
N THR A 33 2.99 3.93 -19.27
CA THR A 33 3.89 5.06 -19.47
C THR A 33 5.33 4.58 -19.53
N GLU A 34 6.23 5.39 -20.10
CA GLU A 34 7.66 5.06 -20.18
C GLU A 34 8.24 4.71 -18.79
N SER A 35 7.98 5.54 -17.79
CA SER A 35 8.42 5.30 -16.40
C SER A 35 7.86 4.02 -15.78
N GLN A 36 6.63 3.62 -16.12
CA GLN A 36 6.04 2.37 -15.66
C GLN A 36 6.70 1.16 -16.35
N ALA A 37 7.00 1.28 -17.65
CA ALA A 37 7.68 0.24 -18.40
C ALA A 37 9.14 0.06 -17.94
N GLU A 38 9.85 1.14 -17.65
CA GLU A 38 11.20 1.09 -17.07
C GLU A 38 11.20 0.43 -15.70
N PHE A 39 10.24 0.78 -14.84
CA PHE A 39 10.09 0.14 -13.54
C PHE A 39 9.75 -1.35 -13.67
N TRP A 40 8.88 -1.70 -14.62
CA TRP A 40 8.55 -3.09 -14.91
C TRP A 40 9.78 -3.88 -15.37
N TYR A 41 10.60 -3.30 -16.24
CA TYR A 41 11.85 -3.91 -16.69
C TYR A 41 12.80 -4.24 -15.52
N LEU A 42 12.91 -3.34 -14.53
CA LEU A 42 13.70 -3.61 -13.32
C LEU A 42 13.15 -4.78 -12.50
N ILE A 43 11.82 -4.86 -12.35
CA ILE A 43 11.15 -5.96 -11.65
C ILE A 43 11.41 -7.29 -12.36
N GLU A 44 11.28 -7.33 -13.69
CA GLU A 44 11.55 -8.54 -14.47
C GLU A 44 13.01 -8.97 -14.37
N CYS A 45 13.97 -8.03 -14.41
CA CYS A 45 15.39 -8.34 -14.27
C CYS A 45 15.72 -8.96 -12.91
N GLN A 46 15.11 -8.48 -11.83
CA GLN A 46 15.34 -8.99 -10.48
C GLN A 46 14.63 -10.33 -10.24
N GLY A 47 13.46 -10.53 -10.84
CA GLY A 47 12.62 -11.70 -10.66
C GLY A 47 11.53 -11.49 -9.61
N CYS A 48 10.28 -11.78 -10.01
CA CYS A 48 9.11 -11.59 -9.14
C CYS A 48 9.15 -12.48 -7.89
N LYS A 49 9.68 -13.70 -8.02
CA LYS A 49 9.77 -14.63 -6.89
C LYS A 49 10.79 -14.15 -5.86
N GLU A 50 11.92 -13.66 -6.33
CA GLU A 50 13.04 -13.13 -5.54
C GLU A 50 12.62 -11.85 -4.81
N LEU A 51 11.90 -10.96 -5.50
CA LEU A 51 11.32 -9.75 -4.90
C LEU A 51 10.26 -10.09 -3.84
N ALA A 52 9.33 -11.00 -4.14
CA ALA A 52 8.33 -11.45 -3.18
C ALA A 52 8.97 -12.02 -1.91
N HIS A 53 9.98 -12.88 -2.08
CA HIS A 53 10.72 -13.45 -0.97
C HIS A 53 11.44 -12.38 -0.14
N SER A 54 12.12 -11.44 -0.78
CA SER A 54 12.86 -10.36 -0.12
C SER A 54 11.93 -9.46 0.71
N LEU A 55 10.78 -9.06 0.13
CA LEU A 55 9.78 -8.25 0.83
C LEU A 55 9.16 -9.01 1.99
N LYS A 56 8.88 -10.30 1.82
CA LYS A 56 8.35 -11.14 2.89
C LYS A 56 9.33 -11.24 4.07
N MET A 57 10.62 -11.39 3.80
CA MET A 57 11.65 -11.38 4.84
C MET A 57 11.68 -10.06 5.61
N VAL A 58 11.63 -8.92 4.94
CA VAL A 58 11.62 -7.59 5.60
C VAL A 58 10.34 -7.41 6.42
N HIS A 59 9.19 -7.81 5.88
CA HIS A 59 7.92 -7.78 6.59
C HIS A 59 7.98 -8.61 7.88
N ASP A 60 8.43 -9.87 7.79
CA ASP A 60 8.46 -10.78 8.94
C ASP A 60 9.52 -10.33 9.97
N LEU A 61 10.64 -9.76 9.52
CA LEU A 61 11.62 -9.12 10.39
C LEU A 61 11.00 -7.99 11.21
N ALA A 62 10.28 -7.08 10.55
CA ALA A 62 9.64 -5.96 11.22
C ALA A 62 8.53 -6.40 12.19
N LEU A 63 7.75 -7.43 11.82
CA LEU A 63 6.60 -7.86 12.61
C LEU A 63 6.96 -8.78 13.78
N TYR A 64 7.96 -9.65 13.63
CA TYR A 64 8.24 -10.71 14.60
C TYR A 64 9.61 -10.63 15.27
N HIS A 65 10.53 -9.85 14.70
CA HIS A 65 11.93 -9.80 15.15
C HIS A 65 12.40 -8.39 15.50
N SER A 66 11.52 -7.40 15.43
CA SER A 66 11.76 -6.05 15.91
C SER A 66 11.33 -5.92 17.37
N ASP A 67 12.17 -5.32 18.20
CA ASP A 67 11.80 -4.91 19.56
C ASP A 67 10.95 -3.63 19.59
N VAL A 68 10.67 -3.05 18.41
CA VAL A 68 9.88 -1.82 18.26
C VAL A 68 8.39 -2.19 18.14
N PRO A 69 7.52 -1.70 19.06
CA PRO A 69 6.08 -1.91 18.94
C PRO A 69 5.52 -1.19 17.71
N CYS A 70 4.71 -1.89 16.91
CA CYS A 70 4.02 -1.27 15.76
C CYS A 70 2.73 -0.55 16.18
N ASP A 71 2.68 0.75 15.89
CA ASP A 71 1.50 1.58 15.93
C ASP A 71 0.56 1.33 14.72
N THR A 72 -0.49 2.12 14.60
CA THR A 72 -1.48 1.98 13.53
C THR A 72 -0.90 2.30 12.15
N ALA A 73 -0.01 3.29 12.05
CA ALA A 73 0.60 3.67 10.77
C ALA A 73 1.58 2.61 10.29
N GLU A 74 2.38 2.06 11.20
CA GLU A 74 3.35 0.99 10.93
C GLU A 74 2.64 -0.30 10.51
N LYS A 75 1.52 -0.64 11.16
CA LYS A 75 0.67 -1.76 10.74
C LYS A 75 0.08 -1.56 9.34
N SER A 76 -0.34 -0.34 9.00
CA SER A 76 -0.82 -0.04 7.65
C SER A 76 0.29 -0.21 6.61
N ALA A 77 1.49 0.27 6.91
CA ALA A 77 2.65 0.11 6.02
C ALA A 77 3.03 -1.37 5.82
N LEU A 78 3.01 -2.18 6.89
CA LEU A 78 3.25 -3.62 6.79
C LEU A 78 2.18 -4.32 5.95
N PHE A 79 0.92 -3.89 6.05
CA PHE A 79 -0.15 -4.38 5.19
C PHE A 79 0.12 -4.08 3.71
N ASP A 80 0.54 -2.86 3.38
CA ASP A 80 0.89 -2.48 2.00
C ASP A 80 2.07 -3.30 1.45
N VAL A 81 3.09 -3.58 2.29
CA VAL A 81 4.20 -4.48 1.92
C VAL A 81 3.68 -5.89 1.65
N ASN A 82 2.80 -6.42 2.49
CA ASN A 82 2.23 -7.75 2.27
C ASN A 82 1.38 -7.81 0.99
N LEU A 83 0.65 -6.75 0.65
CA LEU A 83 -0.08 -6.65 -0.62
C LEU A 83 0.86 -6.75 -1.83
N LEU A 84 2.03 -6.08 -1.77
CA LEU A 84 3.05 -6.20 -2.81
C LEU A 84 3.61 -7.63 -2.92
N VAL A 85 3.89 -8.29 -1.78
CA VAL A 85 4.33 -9.70 -1.75
C VAL A 85 3.33 -10.58 -2.49
N GLU A 86 2.04 -10.45 -2.19
CA GLU A 86 0.98 -11.22 -2.87
C GLU A 86 0.92 -10.92 -4.37
N GLY A 87 1.05 -9.65 -4.75
CA GLY A 87 1.10 -9.22 -6.15
C GLY A 87 2.22 -9.91 -6.92
N PHE A 88 3.44 -9.88 -6.38
CA PHE A 88 4.59 -10.53 -6.99
C PHE A 88 4.47 -12.06 -7.02
N GLN A 89 3.90 -12.68 -5.98
CA GLN A 89 3.64 -14.13 -5.98
C GLN A 89 2.64 -14.54 -7.08
N ARG A 90 1.56 -13.77 -7.28
CA ARG A 90 0.58 -14.03 -8.35
C ARG A 90 1.21 -13.89 -9.73
N MET A 91 2.11 -12.92 -9.90
CA MET A 91 2.86 -12.74 -11.13
C MET A 91 3.86 -13.87 -11.38
N ALA A 92 4.56 -14.32 -10.36
CA ALA A 92 5.49 -15.46 -10.46
C ALA A 92 4.78 -16.80 -10.70
N GLY A 93 3.54 -16.95 -10.23
CA GLY A 93 2.70 -18.13 -10.43
C GLY A 93 2.03 -18.22 -11.82
N LYS A 94 2.10 -17.16 -12.64
CA LYS A 94 1.72 -17.24 -14.05
C LYS A 94 2.90 -17.83 -14.84
N VAL A 95 2.82 -19.13 -15.10
CA VAL A 95 3.57 -19.84 -16.15
C VAL A 95 2.58 -20.55 -17.04
#